data_AF-A0A672FVJ2-F1
#
_entry.id   AF-A0A672FVJ2-F1
#
_cell.length_a   1.000
_cell.length_b   1.000
_cell.length_c   1.000
_cell.angle_alpha   90.00
_cell.angle_beta   90.00
_cell.angle_gamma   90.00
#
_symmetry.space_group_name_H-M   'P 1'
#
loop_
_entity.id
_entity.type
_entity.pdbx_description
1 polymer ?
#
loop_
_entity_poly.entity_id
_entity_poly.type
_entity_poly.pdbx_seq_one_letter_code
_entity_poly.pdbx_strand_id
1 'polypeptide(L)'
;MASSFEQMRANVGKLLRGIDRYNPENLATLERYVETQARENAYDLEANLAVLKLYQFNPAYFQTNVTSQILLKALTNLPHTDFTLCKCMIDQTHQEERPIRQILYLGNLLETCHFQSFWVSPASWPRLSDTHTHTHTHTHTHTHTHTHTDTDTHGPILTQNTHTGHVFPSSLFSQ
;
A
#
# COMPACT_ATOMS: atom_id res chain seq x y z
N MET A 1 -11.39 0.56 -26.61
CA MET A 1 -10.97 1.16 -25.33
C MET A 1 -10.30 0.07 -24.54
N ALA A 2 -9.04 0.24 -24.14
CA ALA A 2 -8.36 -0.73 -23.29
C ALA A 2 -9.04 -0.78 -21.92
N SER A 3 -9.23 -1.98 -21.36
CA SER A 3 -9.82 -2.14 -20.03
C SER A 3 -8.96 -1.44 -18.97
N SER A 4 -9.55 -1.08 -17.84
CA SER A 4 -8.80 -0.45 -16.72
C SER A 4 -7.58 -1.30 -16.31
N PHE A 5 -7.69 -2.63 -16.39
CA PHE A 5 -6.60 -3.55 -16.11
C PHE A 5 -5.49 -3.54 -17.15
N GLU A 6 -5.81 -3.47 -18.45
CA GLU A 6 -4.79 -3.39 -19.51
C GLU A 6 -3.92 -2.15 -19.38
N GLN A 7 -4.52 -1.02 -19.00
CA GLN A 7 -3.80 0.22 -18.74
C GLN A 7 -2.86 0.09 -17.52
N MET A 8 -3.35 -0.50 -16.42
CA MET A 8 -2.51 -0.80 -15.26
C MET A 8 -1.38 -1.76 -15.60
N ARG A 9 -1.65 -2.81 -16.38
CA ARG A 9 -0.64 -3.78 -16.83
C ARG A 9 0.47 -3.13 -17.63
N ALA A 10 0.14 -2.23 -18.55
CA ALA A 10 1.14 -1.49 -19.32
C ALA A 10 2.00 -0.58 -18.43
N ASN A 11 1.41 0.05 -17.41
CA ASN A 11 2.14 0.88 -16.44
C ASN A 11 3.08 0.03 -15.57
N VAL A 12 2.56 -1.06 -15.00
CA VAL A 12 3.35 -2.01 -14.19
C VAL A 12 4.48 -2.60 -15.03
N GLY A 13 4.23 -2.97 -16.28
CA GLY A 13 5.26 -3.46 -17.20
C GLY A 13 6.38 -2.45 -17.50
N LYS A 14 6.16 -1.14 -17.29
CA LYS A 14 7.23 -0.12 -17.33
C LYS A 14 7.98 -0.06 -16.00
N LEU A 15 7.27 -0.09 -14.88
CA LEU A 15 7.86 -0.04 -13.53
C LEU A 15 8.75 -1.25 -13.22
N LEU A 16 8.42 -2.42 -13.77
CA LEU A 16 9.20 -3.64 -13.59
C LEU A 16 10.47 -3.68 -14.45
N ARG A 17 10.64 -2.75 -15.39
CA ARG A 17 11.85 -2.66 -16.22
C ARG A 17 12.94 -1.88 -15.49
N GLY A 18 14.15 -2.45 -15.48
CA GLY A 18 15.33 -1.76 -14.96
C GLY A 18 15.39 -1.75 -13.42
N ILE A 19 15.85 -0.64 -12.86
CA ILE A 19 16.15 -0.50 -11.42
C ILE A 19 14.91 -0.16 -10.58
N ASP A 20 13.87 0.41 -11.18
CA ASP A 20 12.65 0.87 -10.50
C ASP A 20 11.84 -0.27 -9.87
N ARG A 21 12.09 -1.52 -10.30
CA ARG A 21 11.52 -2.74 -9.71
C ARG A 21 11.85 -2.94 -8.24
N TYR A 22 12.88 -2.25 -7.72
CA TYR A 22 13.30 -2.31 -6.32
C TYR A 22 12.97 -1.05 -5.53
N ASN A 23 12.32 -0.06 -6.14
CA ASN A 23 11.90 1.15 -5.45
C ASN A 23 10.65 0.86 -4.59
N PRO A 24 10.72 1.01 -3.25
CA PRO A 24 9.57 0.78 -2.36
C PRO A 24 8.42 1.76 -2.59
N GLU A 25 8.63 2.92 -3.21
CA GLU A 25 7.55 3.86 -3.56
C GLU A 25 6.55 3.24 -4.56
N ASN A 26 7.02 2.31 -5.40
CA ASN A 26 6.17 1.63 -6.38
C ASN A 26 5.28 0.56 -5.73
N LEU A 27 5.54 0.19 -4.48
CA LEU A 27 4.85 -0.90 -3.79
C LEU A 27 3.34 -0.67 -3.71
N ALA A 28 2.90 0.53 -3.36
CA ALA A 28 1.47 0.86 -3.29
C ALA A 28 0.74 0.67 -4.64
N THR A 29 1.43 0.96 -5.76
CA THR A 29 0.87 0.74 -7.10
C THR A 29 0.79 -0.76 -7.43
N LEU A 30 1.81 -1.52 -7.05
CA LEU A 30 1.86 -2.96 -7.26
C LEU A 30 0.84 -3.71 -6.40
N GLU A 31 0.65 -3.33 -5.13
CA GLU A 31 -0.36 -3.89 -4.22
C GLU A 31 -1.77 -3.70 -4.80
N ARG A 32 -2.10 -2.49 -5.23
CA ARG A 32 -3.38 -2.21 -5.91
C ARG A 32 -3.54 -3.02 -7.20
N TYR A 33 -2.44 -3.27 -7.92
CA TYR A 33 -2.46 -4.13 -9.09
C TYR A 33 -2.78 -5.59 -8.74
N VAL A 34 -2.24 -6.12 -7.64
CA VAL A 34 -2.60 -7.45 -7.12
C VAL A 34 -4.08 -7.54 -6.76
N GLU A 35 -4.63 -6.54 -6.06
CA GLU A 35 -6.07 -6.50 -5.76
C GLU A 35 -6.92 -6.50 -7.02
N THR A 36 -6.47 -5.77 -8.05
CA THR A 36 -7.15 -5.72 -9.35
C THR A 36 -7.08 -7.07 -10.07
N GLN A 37 -5.94 -7.78 -9.99
CA GLN A 37 -5.82 -9.14 -10.50
C GLN A 37 -6.86 -10.07 -9.86
N ALA A 38 -7.08 -9.97 -8.54
CA ALA A 38 -8.09 -10.75 -7.83
C ALA A 38 -9.52 -10.43 -8.31
N ARG A 39 -9.87 -9.15 -8.44
CA ARG A 39 -11.21 -8.71 -8.86
C ARG A 39 -11.54 -9.03 -10.33
N GLU A 40 -10.57 -8.86 -11.22
CA GLU A 40 -10.77 -9.03 -12.67
C GLU A 40 -10.39 -10.45 -13.16
N ASN A 41 -10.11 -11.36 -12.22
CA ASN A 41 -9.63 -12.72 -12.50
C ASN A 41 -8.44 -12.75 -13.49
N ALA A 42 -7.53 -11.80 -13.35
CA ALA A 42 -6.31 -11.75 -14.14
C ALA A 42 -5.11 -12.30 -13.36
N TYR A 43 -3.98 -12.51 -14.04
CA TYR A 43 -2.78 -13.03 -13.41
C TYR A 43 -1.51 -12.49 -14.08
N ASP A 44 -0.60 -11.96 -13.27
CA ASP A 44 0.72 -11.50 -13.68
C ASP A 44 1.77 -11.92 -12.63
N LEU A 45 2.45 -13.03 -12.90
CA LEU A 45 3.45 -13.61 -11.99
C LEU A 45 4.63 -12.66 -11.75
N GLU A 46 5.07 -11.92 -12.77
CA GLU A 46 6.25 -11.05 -12.66
C GLU A 46 6.00 -9.93 -11.66
N ALA A 47 4.81 -9.31 -11.73
CA ALA A 47 4.38 -8.31 -10.76
C ALA A 47 4.25 -8.89 -9.35
N ASN A 48 3.68 -10.10 -9.23
CA ASN A 48 3.50 -10.78 -7.95
C ASN A 48 4.85 -11.09 -7.28
N LEU A 49 5.83 -11.61 -8.04
CA LEU A 49 7.17 -11.87 -7.53
C LEU A 49 7.92 -10.57 -7.18
N ALA A 50 7.68 -9.48 -7.90
CA ALA A 50 8.25 -8.18 -7.57
C ALA A 50 7.74 -7.66 -6.22
N VAL A 51 6.44 -7.78 -5.93
CA VAL A 51 5.86 -7.42 -4.62
C VAL A 51 6.50 -8.24 -3.50
N LEU A 52 6.54 -9.57 -3.63
CA LEU A 52 7.16 -10.43 -2.61
C LEU A 52 8.64 -10.10 -2.40
N LYS A 53 9.37 -9.81 -3.49
CA LYS A 53 10.78 -9.40 -3.41
C LYS A 53 10.96 -8.04 -2.72
N LEU A 54 10.07 -7.09 -2.93
CA LEU A 54 10.10 -5.80 -2.21
C LEU A 54 9.84 -5.97 -0.72
N TYR A 55 8.92 -6.86 -0.34
CA TYR A 55 8.69 -7.21 1.06
C TYR A 55 9.91 -7.88 1.71
N GLN A 56 10.62 -8.77 0.99
CA GLN A 56 11.87 -9.36 1.50
C GLN A 56 12.93 -8.30 1.80
N PHE A 57 13.10 -7.32 0.92
CA PHE A 57 14.08 -6.26 1.14
C PHE A 57 13.64 -5.26 2.21
N ASN A 58 12.34 -5.07 2.39
CA ASN A 58 11.78 -4.08 3.31
C ASN A 58 10.69 -4.72 4.18
N PRO A 59 11.04 -5.49 5.23
CA PRO A 59 10.07 -6.22 6.06
C PRO A 59 9.01 -5.33 6.71
N ALA A 60 9.31 -4.04 6.95
CA ALA A 60 8.37 -3.08 7.52
C ALA A 60 7.13 -2.82 6.65
N TYR A 61 7.18 -3.11 5.35
CA TYR A 61 6.06 -2.94 4.42
C TYR A 61 5.30 -4.25 4.17
N PHE A 62 5.65 -5.36 4.82
CA PHE A 62 5.02 -6.65 4.57
C PHE A 62 3.50 -6.58 4.81
N GLN A 63 2.73 -6.89 3.77
CA GLN A 63 1.27 -6.99 3.88
C GLN A 63 0.81 -8.45 3.78
N THR A 64 0.21 -8.93 4.86
CA THR A 64 -0.32 -10.29 4.94
C THR A 64 -1.48 -10.52 3.95
N ASN A 65 -2.35 -9.53 3.75
CA ASN A 65 -3.49 -9.63 2.83
C ASN A 65 -3.03 -9.79 1.37
N VAL A 66 -2.15 -8.90 0.91
CA VAL A 66 -1.62 -8.93 -0.47
C VAL A 66 -0.86 -10.24 -0.73
N THR A 67 -0.02 -10.65 0.22
CA THR A 67 0.71 -11.93 0.15
C THR A 67 -0.24 -13.13 0.05
N SER A 68 -1.33 -13.10 0.83
CA SER A 68 -2.37 -14.15 0.78
C SER A 68 -3.05 -14.22 -0.58
N GLN A 69 -3.39 -13.08 -1.18
CA GLN A 69 -3.97 -13.01 -2.53
C GLN A 69 -3.01 -13.54 -3.59
N ILE A 70 -1.73 -13.17 -3.53
CA ILE A 70 -0.70 -13.69 -4.44
C ILE A 70 -0.62 -15.22 -4.37
N LEU A 71 -0.55 -15.78 -3.16
CA LEU A 71 -0.49 -17.22 -2.95
C LEU A 71 -1.75 -17.92 -3.47
N LEU A 72 -2.94 -17.39 -3.16
CA LEU A 72 -4.21 -17.94 -3.64
C LEU A 72 -4.30 -17.90 -5.18
N LYS A 73 -3.87 -16.80 -5.82
CA LYS A 73 -3.83 -16.74 -7.29
C LYS A 73 -2.79 -17.70 -7.88
N ALA A 74 -1.64 -17.89 -7.24
CA ALA A 74 -0.67 -18.89 -7.67
C ALA A 74 -1.26 -20.31 -7.59
N LEU A 75 -2.04 -20.62 -6.54
CA LEU A 75 -2.75 -21.91 -6.44
C LEU A 75 -3.76 -22.14 -7.58
N THR A 76 -4.43 -21.08 -8.04
CA THR A 76 -5.37 -21.20 -9.17
C THR A 76 -4.68 -21.45 -10.52
N ASN A 77 -3.35 -21.32 -10.60
CA ASN A 77 -2.56 -21.57 -11.81
C ASN A 77 -1.77 -22.89 -11.76
N LEU A 78 -2.09 -23.81 -10.84
CA LEU A 78 -1.53 -25.16 -10.89
C LEU A 78 -1.85 -25.83 -12.25
N PRO A 79 -0.93 -26.63 -12.82
CA PRO A 79 0.25 -27.24 -12.19
C PRO A 79 1.57 -26.44 -12.33
N HIS A 80 1.53 -25.14 -12.67
CA HIS A 80 2.76 -24.34 -12.79
C HIS A 80 3.49 -24.20 -11.44
N THR A 81 4.82 -24.03 -11.49
CA THR A 81 5.71 -23.92 -10.32
C THR A 81 5.58 -22.60 -9.56
N ASP A 82 4.65 -21.75 -9.96
CA ASP A 82 4.45 -20.39 -9.47
C ASP A 82 4.19 -20.35 -7.97
N PHE A 83 3.43 -21.31 -7.45
CA PHE A 83 3.16 -21.42 -6.02
C PHE A 83 4.44 -21.70 -5.22
N THR A 84 5.29 -22.60 -5.72
CA THR A 84 6.59 -22.91 -5.11
C THR A 84 7.52 -21.70 -5.15
N LEU A 85 7.56 -20.96 -6.25
CA LEU A 85 8.35 -19.72 -6.36
C LEU A 85 7.88 -18.68 -5.33
N CYS A 86 6.57 -18.43 -5.24
CA CYS A 86 6.01 -17.50 -4.25
C CYS A 86 6.32 -17.94 -2.82
N LYS A 87 6.20 -19.24 -2.50
CA LYS A 87 6.55 -19.79 -1.19
C LYS A 87 8.01 -19.54 -0.83
N CYS A 88 8.94 -19.78 -1.76
CA CYS A 88 10.36 -19.50 -1.55
C CYS A 88 10.67 -18.01 -1.36
N MET A 89 9.78 -17.13 -1.80
CA MET A 89 9.94 -15.69 -1.66
C MET A 89 9.39 -15.14 -0.32
N ILE A 90 8.87 -15.97 0.57
CA ILE A 90 8.33 -15.55 1.87
C ILE A 90 9.20 -16.11 2.99
N ASP A 91 9.60 -15.27 3.94
CA ASP A 91 10.40 -15.68 5.10
C ASP A 91 9.65 -16.67 6.00
N GLN A 92 10.40 -17.57 6.66
CA GLN A 92 9.85 -18.64 7.50
C GLN A 92 8.91 -18.09 8.60
N THR A 93 9.25 -16.95 9.20
CA THR A 93 8.42 -16.29 10.21
C THR A 93 7.03 -15.96 9.67
N HIS A 94 6.96 -15.33 8.51
CA HIS A 94 5.70 -14.98 7.85
C HIS A 94 4.96 -16.21 7.31
N GLN A 95 5.66 -17.29 6.94
CA GLN A 95 5.01 -18.55 6.52
C GLN A 95 4.21 -19.22 7.65
N GLU A 96 4.58 -19.00 8.91
CA GLU A 96 3.90 -19.57 10.08
C GLU A 96 2.69 -18.74 10.52
N GLU A 97 2.57 -17.51 10.04
CA GLU A 97 1.48 -16.60 10.36
C GLU A 97 0.15 -17.01 9.70
N ARG A 98 -0.96 -16.70 10.36
CA ARG A 98 -2.31 -16.88 9.78
C ARG A 98 -2.66 -15.61 8.98
N PRO A 99 -3.25 -15.73 7.77
CA PRO A 99 -3.70 -16.94 7.09
C PRO A 99 -2.68 -17.57 6.12
N ILE A 100 -1.43 -17.09 6.06
CA ILE A 100 -0.43 -17.60 5.11
C ILE A 100 -0.18 -19.10 5.31
N ARG A 101 0.05 -19.53 6.56
CA ARG A 101 0.22 -20.96 6.91
C ARG A 101 -0.91 -21.84 6.41
N GLN A 102 -2.13 -21.32 6.47
CA GLN A 102 -3.34 -22.02 6.01
C GLN A 102 -3.31 -22.22 4.50
N ILE A 103 -2.97 -21.17 3.76
CA ILE A 103 -2.87 -21.22 2.30
C ILE A 103 -1.74 -22.16 1.87
N LEU A 104 -0.60 -22.14 2.57
CA LEU A 104 0.51 -23.07 2.34
C LEU A 104 0.11 -24.53 2.57
N TYR A 105 -0.66 -24.80 3.62
CA TYR A 105 -1.21 -26.14 3.85
C TYR A 105 -2.16 -26.59 2.73
N LEU A 106 -3.05 -25.71 2.27
CA LEU A 106 -3.93 -26.01 1.14
C LEU A 106 -3.14 -26.29 -0.14
N GLY A 107 -2.09 -25.52 -0.40
CA GLY A 107 -1.19 -25.78 -1.52
C GLY A 107 -0.53 -27.15 -1.45
N ASN A 108 -0.03 -27.55 -0.28
CA ASN A 108 0.54 -28.88 -0.09
C ASN A 108 -0.49 -30.01 -0.35
N LEU A 109 -1.75 -29.83 0.07
CA LEU A 109 -2.81 -30.80 -0.23
C LEU A 109 -3.05 -30.93 -1.73
N LEU A 110 -3.03 -29.83 -2.48
CA LEU A 110 -3.17 -29.86 -3.95
C LEU A 110 -1.95 -30.49 -4.63
N GLU A 111 -0.73 -30.14 -4.22
CA GLU A 111 0.52 -30.72 -4.74
C GLU A 111 0.57 -32.25 -4.51
N THR A 112 0.03 -32.71 -3.39
CA THR A 112 -0.03 -34.14 -3.03
C THR A 112 -1.35 -34.82 -3.41
N CYS A 113 -2.21 -34.16 -4.20
CA CYS A 113 -3.49 -34.69 -4.69
C CYS A 113 -4.50 -35.13 -3.59
N HIS A 114 -4.40 -34.59 -2.38
CA HIS A 114 -5.33 -34.85 -1.28
C HIS A 114 -6.60 -33.97 -1.42
N PHE A 115 -7.33 -34.13 -2.52
CA PHE A 115 -8.48 -33.28 -2.86
C PHE A 115 -9.61 -33.35 -1.82
N GLN A 116 -9.85 -34.53 -1.25
CA GLN A 116 -10.89 -34.70 -0.23
C GLN A 116 -10.61 -33.81 0.99
N SER A 117 -9.38 -33.84 1.50
CA SER A 117 -8.94 -32.97 2.58
C SER A 117 -8.96 -31.51 2.17
N PHE A 118 -8.61 -31.20 0.92
CA PHE A 118 -8.63 -29.84 0.39
C PHE A 118 -10.04 -29.25 0.34
N TRP A 119 -11.08 -30.00 0.02
CA TRP A 119 -12.45 -29.46 -0.02
C TRP A 119 -13.10 -29.37 1.35
N VAL A 120 -12.67 -30.19 2.32
CA VAL A 120 -13.17 -30.16 3.72
C VAL A 120 -12.50 -29.06 4.55
N SER A 121 -11.21 -28.78 4.34
CA SER A 121 -10.42 -27.89 5.20
C SER A 121 -10.81 -26.40 5.12
N PRO A 122 -10.96 -25.77 3.94
CA PRO A 122 -11.34 -24.36 3.81
C PRO A 122 -12.70 -24.05 4.42
N ALA A 123 -13.65 -25.00 4.34
CA ALA A 123 -14.99 -24.86 4.91
C ALA A 123 -14.97 -24.70 6.45
N SER A 124 -13.90 -25.15 7.10
CA SER A 124 -13.72 -25.04 8.55
C SER A 124 -13.05 -23.75 9.01
N TRP A 125 -12.61 -22.88 8.08
CA TRP A 125 -11.84 -21.68 8.40
C TRP A 125 -12.67 -20.40 8.18
N PRO A 126 -13.26 -19.82 9.23
CA PRO A 126 -14.19 -18.69 9.12
C PRO A 126 -13.54 -17.34 8.74
N ARG A 127 -12.29 -17.29 8.25
CA ARG A 127 -11.50 -16.05 8.11
C ARG A 127 -10.85 -15.79 6.76
N LEU A 128 -10.96 -16.70 5.78
CA LEU A 128 -10.38 -16.45 4.45
C LEU A 128 -11.22 -15.47 3.61
N SER A 129 -12.49 -15.26 3.95
CA SER A 129 -13.45 -14.46 3.16
C SER A 129 -13.56 -12.98 3.56
N ASP A 130 -13.07 -12.58 4.73
CA ASP A 130 -13.29 -11.22 5.28
C ASP A 130 -12.05 -10.32 5.16
N THR A 131 -11.52 -10.12 3.96
CA THR A 131 -10.37 -9.21 3.74
C THR A 131 -10.70 -7.93 2.97
N HIS A 132 -11.90 -7.40 3.21
CA HIS A 132 -12.20 -6.00 2.89
C HIS A 132 -12.48 -5.20 4.18
N THR A 133 -11.41 -4.79 4.86
CA THR A 133 -11.44 -3.63 5.75
C THR A 133 -10.31 -2.70 5.34
N HIS A 134 -10.52 -1.93 4.26
CA HIS A 134 -9.69 -0.76 3.99
C HIS A 134 -9.91 0.26 5.11
N THR A 135 -8.92 0.40 5.99
CA THR A 135 -8.72 1.61 6.80
C THR A 135 -7.31 2.13 6.48
N HIS A 136 -7.15 2.78 5.32
CA HIS A 136 -6.00 3.65 5.10
C HIS A 136 -6.26 4.97 5.83
N THR A 137 -5.76 5.09 7.05
CA THR A 137 -5.62 6.39 7.71
C THR A 137 -4.33 7.03 7.21
N HIS A 138 -4.38 7.71 6.06
CA HIS A 138 -3.31 8.63 5.67
C HIS A 138 -3.49 9.93 6.44
N THR A 139 -2.72 10.10 7.52
CA THR A 139 -2.58 11.39 8.20
C THR A 139 -1.66 12.28 7.34
N HIS A 140 -2.26 13.12 6.50
CA HIS A 140 -1.53 14.20 5.82
C HIS A 140 -1.30 15.36 6.79
N THR A 141 -0.08 15.50 7.28
CA THR A 141 0.36 16.71 7.99
C THR A 141 0.67 17.79 6.94
N HIS A 142 -0.26 18.71 6.71
CA HIS A 142 0.00 19.91 5.92
C HIS A 142 0.76 20.93 6.78
N THR A 143 2.05 21.11 6.51
CA THR A 143 2.83 22.24 7.04
C THR A 143 2.58 23.45 6.14
N HIS A 144 1.78 24.41 6.60
CA HIS A 144 1.65 25.71 5.95
C HIS A 144 2.88 26.58 6.29
N THR A 145 3.75 26.77 5.31
CA THR A 145 4.81 27.79 5.36
C THR A 145 4.23 29.09 4.81
N HIS A 146 4.00 30.07 5.69
CA HIS A 146 3.55 31.40 5.28
C HIS A 146 4.75 32.23 4.81
N THR A 147 4.87 32.44 3.50
CA THR A 147 5.87 33.36 2.92
C THR A 147 5.30 34.78 2.97
N HIS A 148 5.84 35.62 3.86
CA HIS A 148 5.55 37.07 3.87
C HIS A 148 6.35 37.74 2.75
N THR A 149 5.66 38.26 1.74
CA THR A 149 6.25 39.11 0.70
C THR A 149 6.13 40.56 1.14
N ASP A 150 7.17 41.09 1.77
CA ASP A 150 7.30 42.54 1.97
C ASP A 150 7.44 43.21 0.59
N THR A 151 6.42 43.97 0.22
CA THR A 151 6.46 44.84 -0.95
C THR A 151 6.53 46.26 -0.43
N ASP A 152 7.77 46.74 -0.27
CA ASP A 152 8.05 48.14 -0.04
C ASP A 152 7.88 48.89 -1.37
N THR A 153 7.07 49.95 -1.36
CA THR A 153 7.46 51.35 -1.68
C THR A 153 6.39 52.15 -2.48
N HIS A 154 6.09 53.34 -1.93
CA HIS A 154 5.55 54.59 -2.53
C HIS A 154 4.02 54.84 -2.56
N GLY A 155 3.57 55.82 -1.74
CA GLY A 155 2.19 56.35 -1.61
C GLY A 155 1.80 57.41 -2.68
N PRO A 156 0.93 58.42 -2.42
CA PRO A 156 0.19 58.79 -1.20
C PRO A 156 -1.33 59.11 -1.40
N ILE A 157 -2.02 59.56 -0.33
CA ILE A 157 -3.07 60.63 -0.24
C ILE A 157 -4.33 60.30 0.59
N LEU A 158 -4.45 61.03 1.72
CA LEU A 158 -5.60 61.62 2.45
C LEU A 158 -6.97 60.92 2.48
N THR A 159 -7.52 60.70 3.70
CA THR A 159 -8.62 61.53 4.28
C THR A 159 -8.95 61.15 5.75
N GLN A 160 -8.74 62.12 6.65
CA GLN A 160 -9.50 62.60 7.83
C GLN A 160 -10.36 61.72 8.79
N ASN A 161 -10.14 62.04 10.08
CA ASN A 161 -11.06 62.16 11.26
C ASN A 161 -11.46 60.85 11.99
N THR A 162 -11.43 60.70 13.34
CA THR A 162 -11.71 61.62 14.47
C THR A 162 -11.09 61.14 15.80
N HIS A 163 -10.70 62.12 16.65
CA HIS A 163 -10.52 62.17 18.12
C HIS A 163 -11.01 60.98 19.00
N THR A 164 -10.27 60.53 20.03
CA THR A 164 -10.11 61.16 21.37
C THR A 164 -9.06 60.39 22.19
N GLY A 165 -8.08 61.07 22.82
CA GLY A 165 -7.93 61.10 24.30
C GLY A 165 -6.58 60.51 24.79
N HIS A 166 -5.57 61.36 25.10
CA HIS A 166 -4.94 61.59 26.43
C HIS A 166 -4.41 60.32 27.14
N VAL A 167 -3.21 60.18 27.74
CA VAL A 167 -2.16 61.07 28.28
C VAL A 167 -0.96 60.20 28.76
N PHE A 168 0.26 60.67 28.50
CA PHE A 168 1.59 60.47 29.13
C PHE A 168 2.17 59.09 29.61
N PRO A 169 3.51 58.90 29.47
CA PRO A 169 4.29 57.78 30.02
C PRO A 169 4.90 58.11 31.41
N SER A 170 5.34 57.10 32.18
CA SER A 170 6.56 57.09 33.05
C SER A 170 6.57 55.93 34.07
N SER A 171 7.62 55.09 33.99
CA SER A 171 8.41 54.46 35.08
C SER A 171 7.77 53.79 36.32
N LEU A 172 8.25 52.55 36.56
CA LEU A 172 8.64 51.94 37.86
C LEU A 172 7.62 51.89 39.02
N PHE A 173 7.17 50.69 39.42
CA PHE A 173 7.51 50.10 40.73
C PHE A 173 7.11 48.62 40.86
N SER A 174 7.86 47.96 41.74
CA SER A 174 7.87 46.55 42.15
C SER A 174 6.63 46.11 42.94
N GLN A 175 6.27 44.83 42.81
CA GLN A 175 6.21 43.84 43.89
C GLN A 175 6.22 42.43 43.33
#